data_AF-A0A1N6MC43-F1
#
_entry.id   AF-A0A1N6MC43-F1
#
_cell.length_a   1.000
_cell.length_b   1.000
_cell.length_c   1.000
_cell.angle_alpha   90.00
_cell.angle_beta   90.00
_cell.angle_gamma   90.00
#
_symmetry.space_group_name_H-M   'P 1'
#
loop_
_entity.id
_entity.type
_entity.pdbx_description
1 polymer ?
#
loop_
_entity_poly.entity_id
_entity_poly.type
_entity_poly.pdbx_seq_one_letter_code
_entity_poly.pdbx_strand_id
1 'polypeptide(L)' 'GIQATLNARASILAAANPIFGRYDTSKPLRWNVDMSAPIMSRFDLFFVVLDECDEEIDNNVATHIVSCH' A
#
# COMPACT_ATOMS: atom_id res chain seq x y z
N GLY A 1 -15.93 -36.24 -6.92
CA GLY A 1 -15.10 -35.11 -6.44
C GLY A 1 -15.51 -34.80 -5.02
N ILE A 2 -14.56 -34.48 -4.15
CA ILE A 2 -14.87 -34.09 -2.77
C ILE A 2 -15.19 -32.60 -2.77
N GLN A 3 -16.40 -32.25 -2.34
CA GLN A 3 -16.77 -30.87 -2.04
C GLN A 3 -16.43 -30.60 -0.59
N ALA A 4 -15.49 -29.68 -0.35
CA ALA A 4 -15.09 -29.28 1.00
C ALA A 4 -15.07 -27.75 1.10
N THR A 5 -15.58 -27.24 2.23
CA THR A 5 -15.52 -25.83 2.60
C THR A 5 -14.60 -25.71 3.81
N LEU A 6 -13.57 -24.87 3.71
CA LEU A 6 -12.60 -24.65 4.78
C LEU A 6 -12.69 -23.21 5.27
N ASN A 7 -12.55 -23.02 6.58
CA ASN A 7 -12.59 -21.71 7.21
C ASN A 7 -11.21 -21.03 7.12
N ALA A 8 -11.16 -19.79 6.64
CA ALA A 8 -9.94 -18.99 6.50
C ALA A 8 -9.99 -17.76 7.42
N ARG A 9 -9.78 -17.96 8.73
CA ARG A 9 -9.74 -16.88 9.71
C ARG A 9 -8.33 -16.28 9.76
N ALA A 10 -8.11 -15.23 8.97
CA ALA A 10 -6.87 -14.46 8.99
C ALA A 10 -7.16 -12.99 8.64
N SER A 11 -6.37 -12.09 9.22
CA SER A 11 -6.28 -10.71 8.76
C SER A 11 -5.31 -10.64 7.59
N ILE A 12 -5.58 -9.76 6.63
CA ILE A 12 -4.73 -9.56 5.44
C ILE A 12 -4.09 -8.19 5.51
N LEU A 13 -2.77 -8.15 5.29
CA LEU A 13 -2.03 -6.94 4.98
C LEU A 13 -1.61 -7.03 3.51
N ALA A 14 -1.88 -5.99 2.73
CA ALA A 14 -1.57 -5.93 1.30
C ALA A 14 -0.75 -4.67 0.99
N ALA A 15 0.20 -4.82 0.07
CA ALA A 15 0.95 -3.71 -0.52
C ALA A 15 0.61 -3.62 -2.01
N ALA A 16 0.41 -2.40 -2.50
CA ALA A 16 0.11 -2.13 -3.90
C ALA A 16 0.83 -0.86 -4.34
N ASN A 17 1.29 -0.84 -5.58
CA ASN A 17 1.95 0.31 -6.17
C ASN A 17 0.98 1.10 -7.05
N PRO A 18 1.16 2.43 -7.21
CA PRO A 18 0.37 3.22 -8.14
C PRO A 18 0.56 2.76 -9.60
N ILE A 19 -0.48 2.90 -10.43
CA ILE A 19 -0.51 2.43 -11.83
C ILE A 19 0.66 2.99 -12.66
N PHE A 20 1.05 4.24 -12.42
CA PHE A 20 2.13 4.92 -13.16
C PHE A 20 3.42 5.06 -12.36
N GLY A 21 3.58 4.29 -11.27
CA GLY A 21 4.76 4.31 -10.41
C GLY A 21 4.85 5.51 -9.44
N ARG A 22 4.06 6.57 -9.64
CA ARG A 22 3.90 7.66 -8.67
C ARG A 22 2.43 7.89 -8.35
N TYR A 23 2.18 8.27 -7.11
CA TYR A 23 0.85 8.60 -6.63
C TYR A 23 0.47 10.03 -7.04
N ASP A 24 -0.67 10.19 -7.70
CA ASP A 24 -1.25 11.47 -8.10
C ASP A 24 -2.25 11.93 -7.04
N THR A 25 -1.85 12.94 -6.25
CA THR A 25 -2.65 13.52 -5.16
C THR A 25 -3.88 14.29 -5.65
N SER A 26 -3.95 14.62 -6.94
CA SER A 26 -5.13 15.26 -7.53
C SER A 26 -6.27 14.25 -7.81
N LYS A 27 -5.97 12.95 -7.78
CA LYS A 27 -6.91 11.88 -8.11
C LYS A 27 -7.33 11.06 -6.89
N PRO A 28 -8.57 10.53 -6.87
CA PRO A 28 -8.99 9.57 -5.85
C PRO A 28 -8.15 8.28 -5.88
N LEU A 29 -8.04 7.58 -4.74
CA LEU A 29 -7.29 6.33 -4.59
C LEU A 29 -7.61 5.29 -5.69
N ARG A 30 -8.89 5.13 -6.06
CA ARG A 30 -9.34 4.18 -7.10
C ARG A 30 -8.72 4.41 -8.48
N TRP A 31 -8.27 5.63 -8.75
CA TRP A 31 -7.61 5.99 -10.01
C TRP A 31 -6.09 5.87 -9.91
N ASN A 32 -5.56 5.85 -8.69
CA ASN A 32 -4.14 5.61 -8.43
C ASN A 32 -3.82 4.12 -8.42
N VAL A 33 -4.77 3.24 -8.06
CA VAL A 33 -4.58 1.80 -7.94
C VAL A 33 -5.58 1.04 -8.81
N ASP A 34 -5.11 0.08 -9.60
CA ASP A 34 -5.97 -0.80 -10.41
C ASP A 34 -6.57 -1.91 -9.54
N MET A 35 -7.59 -1.56 -8.75
CA MET A 35 -8.29 -2.49 -7.87
C MET A 35 -9.79 -2.39 -8.06
N SER A 36 -10.44 -3.55 -8.23
CA SER A 36 -11.90 -3.61 -8.38
C SER A 36 -12.63 -3.13 -7.11
N ALA A 37 -13.78 -2.48 -7.30
CA ALA A 37 -14.57 -1.95 -6.19
C ALA A 37 -14.97 -3.00 -5.12
N PRO A 38 -15.33 -4.26 -5.47
CA PRO A 38 -15.67 -5.27 -4.46
C PRO A 38 -14.50 -5.70 -3.58
N ILE A 39 -13.26 -5.65 -4.07
CA ILE A 39 -12.08 -5.94 -3.26
C ILE A 39 -11.79 -4.75 -2.36
N MET A 40 -11.85 -3.54 -2.92
CA MET A 40 -11.58 -2.31 -2.19
C MET A 40 -12.54 -2.12 -1.00
N SER A 41 -13.82 -2.47 -1.16
CA SER A 41 -14.80 -2.39 -0.08
C SER A 41 -14.60 -3.42 1.04
N ARG A 42 -13.70 -4.40 0.87
CA ARG A 42 -13.37 -5.42 1.89
C ARG A 42 -12.23 -5.00 2.79
N PHE A 43 -11.49 -3.96 2.41
CA PHE A 43 -10.47 -3.37 3.26
C PHE A 43 -11.10 -2.25 4.07
N ASP A 44 -10.97 -2.34 5.39
CA ASP A 44 -11.46 -1.31 6.31
C ASP A 44 -10.52 -0.10 6.38
N LEU A 45 -9.23 -0.31 6.06
CA LEU A 45 -8.17 0.70 6.17
C LEU A 45 -7.30 0.73 4.92
N PHE A 46 -6.95 1.95 4.50
CA PHE A 46 -6.00 2.21 3.42
C PHE A 46 -4.94 3.20 3.92
N PHE A 47 -3.67 2.78 3.86
CA PHE A 47 -2.53 3.63 4.19
C PHE A 47 -1.79 3.96 2.89
N VAL A 48 -1.92 5.20 2.43
CA VAL A 48 -1.19 5.72 1.27
C VAL A 48 0.11 6.34 1.77
N VAL A 49 1.24 5.80 1.34
CA VAL A 49 2.56 6.36 1.61
C VAL A 49 2.99 7.15 0.38
N LEU A 50 3.26 8.43 0.57
CA LEU A 50 3.76 9.32 -0.48
C LEU A 50 5.27 9.45 -0.36
N ASP A 51 5.94 9.48 -1.51
CA ASP A 51 7.36 9.77 -1.63
C ASP A 51 7.50 11.24 -2.01
N GLU A 52 7.75 12.08 -1.00
CA GLU A 52 7.97 13.52 -1.14
C GLU A 52 9.46 13.81 -0.96
N CYS A 53 10.03 14.66 -1.83
CA CYS A 53 11.42 15.10 -1.68
C CYS A 53 11.51 16.14 -0.56
N ASP A 54 11.93 15.70 0.63
CA ASP A 54 12.18 16.55 1.79
C ASP A 54 13.59 16.26 2.31
N GLU A 55 14.45 17.28 2.25
CA GLU A 55 15.87 17.16 2.58
C GLU A 55 16.09 16.77 4.05
N GLU A 56 15.27 17.24 4.98
CA GLU A 56 15.42 16.92 6.41
C GLU A 56 15.03 15.46 6.67
N ILE A 57 13.90 15.01 6.10
CA ILE A 57 13.45 13.62 6.21
C ILE A 57 14.45 12.68 5.54
N ASP A 58 14.90 13.01 4.33
CA ASP A 58 15.84 12.19 3.56
C ASP A 58 17.18 12.05 4.30
N ASN A 59 17.69 13.14 4.91
CA ASN A 59 18.92 13.10 5.71
C ASN A 59 18.76 12.23 6.97
N ASN A 60 17.61 12.31 7.65
CA ASN A 60 17.32 11.49 8.83
C ASN A 60 17.24 10.00 8.46
N VAL A 61 16.57 9.67 7.36
CA VAL A 61 16.47 8.30 6.84
C VAL A 61 17.85 7.78 6.43
N ALA A 62 18.63 8.56 5.69
CA ALA A 62 19.97 8.18 5.26
C ALA A 62 20.90 7.92 6.47
N THR A 63 20.89 8.81 7.47
CA THR A 63 21.67 8.65 8.70
C THR A 63 21.27 7.37 9.44
N HIS A 64 19.96 7.09 9.53
CA HIS A 64 19.47 5.85 10.15
C HIS A 64 19.95 4.61 9.39
N ILE A 65 19.84 4.59 8.05
CA ILE A 65 20.29 3.47 7.22
C ILE A 65 21.79 3.22 7.42
N VAL A 66 22.61 4.27 7.39
CA VAL A 66 24.07 4.16 7.61
C VAL A 66 24.38 3.65 9.02
N SER A 67 23.64 4.08 10.04
CA SER A 67 23.85 3.61 11.42
C SER A 67 23.47 2.15 11.66
N CYS A 68 22.61 1.57 10.82
CA CYS A 68 22.18 0.18 10.90
C CYS A 68 23.10 -0.81 10.17
N HIS A 69 24.08 -0.30 9.41
CA HIS A 69 25.09 -1.11 8.72
C HIS A 69 26.44 -1.05 9.45
#